data_AF-G0IWJ4-F1
#
_entry.id   AF-G0IWJ4-F1
#
_cell.length_a   1.000
_cell.length_b   1.000
_cell.length_c   1.000
_cell.angle_alpha   90.00
_cell.angle_beta   90.00
_cell.angle_gamma   90.00
#
_symmetry.space_group_name_H-M   'P 1'
#
loop_
_entity.id
_entity.type
_entity.pdbx_description
1 polymer ?
#
loop_
_entity_poly.entity_id
_entity_poly.type
_entity_poly.pdbx_seq_one_letter_code
_entity_poly.pdbx_strand_id
1 'polypeptide(L)'
;MKFTLKVFTLLSRRFIKMKKHPFLIILFLLVAIGFSRPFSTYAQSPNLGTTSAMMSKANTAMENGDYTTANTVFREIIESNQPIPAEMPYLFSKTLFALGQYHNSQSFVNKYLDLNGFKGSFYRQAKDLQKQLESPLAEIASCQYCDARGYRYGTCETCHGEGKSEQACSLCKGRGVIGCSRCAGDGMVTKRNVFNILEYFECERCSGKGRLTCTSCHGSLVEIDTCPVCEGTGHLLTEELCDHTAPEK
;
A
#
# COMPACT_ATOMS: atom_id res chain seq x y z
N MET A 1 -39.50 2.81 -48.41
CA MET A 1 -39.84 4.25 -48.26
C MET A 1 -38.52 5.02 -48.33
N LYS A 2 -38.02 5.48 -49.49
CA LYS A 2 -38.36 6.72 -50.24
C LYS A 2 -38.51 7.98 -49.35
N PHE A 3 -37.52 8.88 -49.45
CA PHE A 3 -37.56 10.36 -49.65
C PHE A 3 -36.35 11.00 -48.93
N THR A 4 -35.20 11.29 -49.58
CA THR A 4 -34.82 12.44 -50.45
C THR A 4 -34.99 13.86 -49.88
N LEU A 5 -33.84 14.53 -49.74
CA LEU A 5 -33.47 15.91 -50.18
C LEU A 5 -34.12 17.17 -49.57
N LYS A 6 -33.25 18.10 -49.08
CA LYS A 6 -33.02 19.50 -49.55
C LYS A 6 -32.18 20.24 -48.48
N VAL A 7 -30.94 20.68 -48.71
CA VAL A 7 -30.47 21.84 -49.51
C VAL A 7 -31.12 23.16 -49.06
N PHE A 8 -30.34 24.10 -48.49
CA PHE A 8 -30.07 25.42 -49.09
C PHE A 8 -29.08 26.27 -48.26
N THR A 9 -28.13 26.84 -49.01
CA THR A 9 -27.19 27.91 -48.69
C THR A 9 -27.89 29.24 -48.40
N LEU A 10 -27.22 30.17 -47.68
CA LEU A 10 -27.14 31.59 -48.08
C LEU A 10 -26.19 32.41 -47.19
N LEU A 11 -25.25 33.08 -47.88
CA LEU A 11 -24.38 34.16 -47.41
C LEU A 11 -25.17 35.44 -47.07
N SER A 12 -24.70 36.24 -46.12
CA SER A 12 -24.81 37.71 -46.19
C SER A 12 -23.91 38.47 -45.19
N ARG A 13 -22.83 39.02 -45.76
CA ARG A 13 -22.15 40.30 -45.48
C ARG A 13 -22.78 41.26 -44.45
N ARG A 14 -21.97 41.76 -43.51
CA ARG A 14 -22.00 43.18 -43.08
C ARG A 14 -20.60 43.77 -42.92
N PHE A 15 -20.35 44.79 -43.72
CA PHE A 15 -19.17 45.66 -43.74
C PHE A 15 -19.49 46.96 -42.96
N ILE A 16 -18.53 47.38 -42.12
CA ILE A 16 -18.05 48.74 -41.83
C ILE A 16 -19.04 49.84 -41.36
N LYS A 17 -18.70 50.47 -40.21
CA LYS A 17 -18.47 51.93 -40.14
C LYS A 17 -17.65 52.33 -38.90
N MET A 18 -16.37 52.62 -39.14
CA MET A 18 -15.50 53.39 -38.24
C MET A 18 -15.89 54.87 -38.29
N LYS A 19 -15.95 55.54 -37.14
CA LYS A 19 -16.01 57.00 -37.05
C LYS A 19 -14.79 57.51 -36.28
N LYS A 20 -14.12 58.47 -36.88
CA LYS A 20 -12.80 59.02 -36.55
C LYS A 20 -12.91 60.00 -35.37
N HIS A 21 -12.10 59.83 -34.33
CA HIS A 21 -11.81 60.89 -33.35
C HIS A 21 -10.29 61.08 -33.22
N PRO A 22 -9.72 62.08 -33.91
CA PRO A 22 -8.28 62.31 -33.97
C PRO A 22 -7.88 63.31 -32.90
N PHE A 23 -7.81 62.92 -31.62
CA PHE A 23 -7.18 63.78 -30.59
C PHE A 23 -6.65 63.03 -29.37
N LEU A 24 -6.64 61.68 -29.38
CA LEU A 24 -6.23 60.86 -28.24
C LEU A 24 -5.09 59.89 -28.63
N ILE A 25 -4.16 60.36 -29.46
CA ILE A 25 -3.02 59.56 -29.97
C ILE A 25 -1.67 60.12 -29.47
N ILE A 26 -1.64 61.28 -28.79
CA ILE A 26 -0.37 61.93 -28.41
C ILE A 26 -0.01 61.76 -26.91
N LEU A 27 -0.91 61.23 -26.07
CA LEU A 27 -0.63 61.01 -24.63
C LEU A 27 -0.29 59.55 -24.26
N PHE A 28 -0.34 58.60 -25.21
CA PHE A 28 0.00 57.19 -24.96
C PHE A 28 1.42 56.79 -25.41
N LEU A 29 2.16 57.71 -26.01
CA LEU A 29 3.50 57.47 -26.60
C LEU A 29 4.68 57.80 -25.66
N LEU A 30 4.44 58.24 -24.42
CA LEU A 30 5.49 58.56 -23.44
C LEU A 30 5.49 57.69 -22.16
N VAL A 31 4.72 56.60 -22.14
CA VAL A 31 4.80 55.54 -21.11
C VAL A 31 5.41 54.23 -21.66
N ALA A 32 5.73 54.20 -22.97
CA ALA A 32 6.20 53.01 -23.68
C ALA A 32 7.72 52.77 -23.64
N ILE A 33 8.49 53.45 -22.78
CA ILE A 33 9.97 53.32 -22.72
C ILE A 33 10.48 52.87 -21.33
N GLY A 34 9.59 52.50 -20.40
CA GLY A 34 9.97 52.23 -19.00
C GLY A 34 10.00 50.76 -18.53
N PHE A 35 9.55 49.79 -19.32
CA PHE A 35 9.43 48.40 -18.86
C PHE A 35 9.71 47.36 -19.96
N SER A 36 10.97 47.28 -20.38
CA SER A 36 11.52 46.11 -21.09
C SER A 36 12.69 45.54 -20.28
N ARG A 37 12.40 45.10 -19.05
CA ARG A 37 13.26 44.11 -18.41
C ARG A 37 12.92 42.76 -19.03
N PRO A 38 13.86 42.05 -19.69
CA PRO A 38 13.62 40.67 -20.05
C PRO A 38 13.44 39.89 -18.76
N PHE A 39 12.22 39.45 -18.50
CA PHE A 39 11.96 38.43 -17.50
C PHE A 39 12.56 37.15 -18.09
N SER A 40 13.84 36.89 -17.81
CA SER A 40 14.43 35.59 -18.05
C SER A 40 13.68 34.60 -17.17
N THR A 41 12.67 33.95 -17.74
CA THR A 41 12.18 32.69 -17.22
C THR A 41 13.36 31.74 -17.26
N TYR A 42 14.05 31.56 -16.14
CA TYR A 42 14.79 30.34 -15.88
C TYR A 42 13.77 29.21 -15.85
N ALA A 43 13.39 28.71 -17.02
CA ALA A 43 12.94 27.34 -17.13
C ALA A 43 14.14 26.51 -16.66
N GLN A 44 14.08 25.97 -15.43
CA GLN A 44 15.04 24.96 -15.03
C GLN A 44 14.90 23.82 -16.03
N SER A 45 15.95 23.59 -16.84
CA SER A 45 16.06 22.35 -17.60
C SER A 45 15.88 21.20 -16.61
N PRO A 46 15.06 20.18 -16.90
CA PRO A 46 15.00 19.02 -16.04
C PRO A 46 16.42 18.49 -15.87
N ASN A 47 16.79 18.05 -14.68
CA ASN A 47 18.13 17.56 -14.35
C ASN A 47 18.36 16.17 -15.00
N LEU A 48 18.13 16.06 -16.31
CA LEU A 48 18.17 14.84 -17.13
C LEU A 48 19.55 14.18 -17.12
N GLY A 49 20.61 14.92 -16.79
CA GLY A 49 21.97 14.40 -16.72
C GLY A 49 22.12 13.30 -15.67
N THR A 50 21.52 13.45 -14.49
CA THR A 50 21.65 12.46 -13.41
C THR A 50 20.86 11.19 -13.73
N THR A 51 19.61 11.33 -14.18
CA THR A 51 18.77 10.18 -14.54
C THR A 51 19.30 9.45 -15.76
N SER A 52 19.81 10.16 -16.77
CA SER A 52 20.42 9.54 -17.96
C SER A 52 21.68 8.73 -17.61
N ALA A 53 22.54 9.27 -16.73
CA ALA A 53 23.72 8.55 -16.26
C ALA A 53 23.34 7.27 -15.48
N MET A 54 22.34 7.36 -14.59
CA MET A 54 21.82 6.20 -13.86
C MET A 54 21.19 5.17 -14.79
N MET A 55 20.41 5.60 -15.79
CA MET A 55 19.87 4.70 -16.81
C MET A 55 20.96 3.98 -17.59
N SER A 56 22.03 4.69 -17.98
CA SER A 56 23.17 4.07 -18.65
C SER A 56 23.84 3.02 -17.76
N LYS A 57 24.04 3.33 -16.48
CA LYS A 57 24.61 2.40 -15.49
C LYS A 57 23.73 1.15 -15.33
N ALA A 58 22.41 1.31 -15.23
CA ALA A 58 21.47 0.20 -15.14
C ALA A 58 21.50 -0.68 -16.40
N ASN A 59 21.51 -0.07 -17.59
CA ASN A 59 21.60 -0.81 -18.85
C ASN A 59 22.89 -1.61 -18.97
N THR A 60 24.04 -1.02 -18.64
CA THR A 60 25.32 -1.74 -18.63
C THR A 60 25.31 -2.90 -17.65
N ALA A 61 24.70 -2.73 -16.46
CA ALA A 61 24.55 -3.84 -15.52
C ALA A 61 23.66 -4.97 -16.10
N MET A 62 22.55 -4.62 -16.75
CA MET A 62 21.70 -5.61 -17.44
C MET A 62 22.42 -6.33 -18.58
N GLU A 63 23.23 -5.62 -19.39
CA GLU A 63 24.02 -6.19 -20.48
C GLU A 63 25.07 -7.19 -19.96
N ASN A 64 25.61 -6.93 -18.76
CA ASN A 64 26.54 -7.84 -18.08
C ASN A 64 25.84 -8.99 -17.33
N GLY A 65 24.51 -9.05 -17.33
CA GLY A 65 23.72 -10.03 -16.57
C GLY A 65 23.64 -9.77 -15.06
N ASP A 66 24.13 -8.62 -14.58
CA ASP A 66 24.07 -8.21 -13.18
C ASP A 66 22.74 -7.49 -12.89
N TYR A 67 21.68 -8.29 -12.80
CA TYR A 67 20.33 -7.79 -12.55
C TYR A 67 20.16 -7.24 -11.13
N THR A 68 20.97 -7.67 -10.16
CA THR A 68 20.93 -7.15 -8.79
C THR A 68 21.38 -5.70 -8.77
N THR A 69 22.52 -5.39 -9.41
CA THR A 69 23.00 -4.01 -9.54
C THR A 69 22.03 -3.15 -10.36
N ALA A 70 21.49 -3.69 -11.46
CA ALA A 70 20.48 -2.97 -12.24
C ALA A 70 19.25 -2.62 -11.39
N ASN A 71 18.74 -3.56 -10.59
CA ASN A 71 17.60 -3.35 -9.70
C ASN A 71 17.87 -2.25 -8.67
N THR A 72 19.06 -2.24 -8.04
CA THR A 72 19.46 -1.18 -7.11
C THR A 72 19.43 0.19 -7.79
N VAL A 73 20.02 0.32 -8.98
CA VAL A 73 20.06 1.59 -9.72
C VAL A 73 18.66 2.04 -10.16
N PHE A 74 17.79 1.12 -10.61
CA PHE A 74 16.41 1.49 -10.94
C PHE A 74 15.61 1.97 -9.73
N ARG A 75 15.84 1.40 -8.55
CA ARG A 75 15.23 1.87 -7.30
C ARG A 75 15.73 3.25 -6.89
N GLU A 76 17.03 3.51 -7.02
CA GLU A 76 17.62 4.84 -6.81
C GLU A 76 16.98 5.89 -7.74
N ILE A 77 16.72 5.55 -9.02
CA ILE A 77 16.03 6.44 -9.95
C ILE A 77 14.61 6.77 -9.45
N ILE A 78 13.85 5.77 -8.99
CA ILE A 78 12.49 5.98 -8.47
C ILE A 78 12.52 6.87 -7.21
N GLU A 79 13.45 6.60 -6.30
CA GLU A 79 13.62 7.35 -5.04
C GLU A 79 14.08 8.80 -5.26
N SER A 80 14.80 9.07 -6.36
CA SER A 80 15.29 10.41 -6.70
C SER A 80 14.17 11.43 -7.00
N ASN A 81 12.92 10.98 -7.16
CA ASN A 81 11.76 11.79 -7.59
C ASN A 81 12.00 12.60 -8.88
N GLN A 82 12.98 12.21 -9.69
CA GLN A 82 13.25 12.83 -10.99
C GLN A 82 12.29 12.29 -12.07
N PRO A 83 12.11 13.01 -13.19
CA PRO A 83 11.35 12.50 -14.32
C PRO A 83 11.88 11.14 -14.80
N ILE A 84 11.01 10.14 -14.79
CA ILE A 84 11.34 8.76 -15.17
C ILE A 84 11.28 8.64 -16.71
N PRO A 85 12.33 8.14 -17.38
CA PRO A 85 12.34 7.90 -18.82
C PRO A 85 11.26 6.90 -19.24
N ALA A 86 10.70 7.08 -20.43
CA ALA A 86 9.53 6.33 -20.89
C ALA A 86 9.81 4.82 -21.05
N GLU A 87 11.06 4.45 -21.34
CA GLU A 87 11.58 3.09 -21.47
C GLU A 87 11.84 2.39 -20.13
N MET A 88 12.09 3.16 -19.06
CA MET A 88 12.56 2.62 -17.79
C MET A 88 11.59 1.57 -17.19
N PRO A 89 10.25 1.74 -17.20
CA PRO A 89 9.34 0.74 -16.66
C PRO A 89 9.48 -0.64 -17.32
N TYR A 90 9.78 -0.70 -18.63
CA TYR A 90 10.02 -1.97 -19.32
C TYR A 90 11.38 -2.59 -18.94
N LEU A 91 12.43 -1.78 -18.86
CA LEU A 91 13.76 -2.28 -18.51
C LEU A 91 13.80 -2.77 -17.05
N PHE A 92 13.10 -2.06 -16.16
CA PHE A 92 12.97 -2.45 -14.78
C PHE A 92 12.12 -3.71 -14.64
N SER A 93 11.01 -3.86 -15.38
CA SER A 93 10.23 -5.10 -15.35
C SER A 93 11.03 -6.32 -15.82
N LYS A 94 11.84 -6.18 -16.88
CA LYS A 94 12.76 -7.24 -17.33
C LYS A 94 13.78 -7.62 -16.26
N THR A 95 14.31 -6.63 -15.55
CA THR A 95 15.25 -6.85 -14.44
C THR A 95 14.58 -7.62 -13.30
N LEU A 96 13.38 -7.21 -12.90
CA LEU A 96 12.61 -7.87 -11.85
C LEU A 96 12.23 -9.31 -12.24
N PHE A 97 11.93 -9.56 -13.51
CA PHE A 97 11.68 -10.91 -14.03
C PHE A 97 12.91 -11.80 -13.86
N ALA A 98 14.09 -11.32 -14.23
CA ALA A 98 15.34 -12.06 -14.08
C ALA A 98 15.70 -12.36 -12.61
N LEU A 99 15.23 -11.52 -11.68
CA LEU A 99 15.39 -11.70 -10.24
C LEU A 99 14.27 -12.55 -9.59
N GLY A 100 13.32 -13.07 -10.35
CA GLY A 100 12.18 -13.84 -9.82
C GLY A 100 11.10 -12.99 -9.12
N GLN A 101 11.20 -11.65 -9.16
CA GLN A 101 10.19 -10.75 -8.59
C GLN A 101 9.01 -10.56 -9.56
N TYR A 102 8.31 -11.65 -9.87
CA TYR A 102 7.34 -11.72 -10.97
C TYR A 102 6.14 -10.79 -10.81
N HIS A 103 5.56 -10.67 -9.60
CA HIS A 103 4.44 -9.76 -9.37
C HIS A 103 4.82 -8.29 -9.61
N ASN A 104 6.00 -7.89 -9.15
CA ASN A 104 6.52 -6.53 -9.39
C ASN A 104 6.82 -6.33 -10.88
N SER A 105 7.45 -7.31 -11.53
CA SER A 105 7.68 -7.29 -12.97
C SER A 105 6.38 -7.08 -13.76
N GLN A 106 5.32 -7.81 -13.43
CA GLN A 106 4.00 -7.66 -14.04
C GLN A 106 3.44 -6.24 -13.88
N SER A 107 3.55 -5.68 -12.67
CA SER A 107 3.07 -4.33 -12.38
C SER A 107 3.77 -3.28 -13.24
N PHE A 108 5.09 -3.37 -13.39
CA PHE A 108 5.88 -2.42 -14.19
C PHE A 108 5.69 -2.60 -15.71
N VAL A 109 5.57 -3.82 -16.21
CA VAL A 109 5.32 -4.04 -17.66
C VAL A 109 3.92 -3.59 -18.06
N ASN A 110 2.92 -3.78 -17.20
CA ASN A 110 1.58 -3.24 -17.41
C ASN A 110 1.64 -1.71 -17.48
N LYS A 111 2.32 -1.08 -16.51
CA LYS A 111 2.48 0.37 -16.49
C LYS A 111 3.18 0.91 -17.74
N TYR A 112 4.21 0.21 -18.24
CA TYR A 112 4.87 0.56 -19.50
C TYR A 112 3.88 0.61 -20.67
N LEU A 113 3.07 -0.44 -20.82
CA LEU A 113 2.10 -0.58 -21.90
C LEU A 113 0.98 0.46 -21.78
N ASP A 114 0.53 0.79 -20.57
CA ASP A 114 -0.50 1.80 -20.34
C ASP A 114 -0.03 3.21 -20.72
N LEU A 115 1.21 3.56 -20.37
CA LEU A 115 1.77 4.90 -20.63
C LEU A 115 2.14 5.11 -22.10
N ASN A 116 2.68 4.08 -22.75
CA ASN A 116 3.25 4.21 -24.09
C ASN A 116 2.34 3.68 -25.20
N GLY A 117 1.43 2.76 -24.86
CA GLY A 117 0.60 2.05 -25.83
C GLY A 117 1.41 1.34 -26.91
N PHE A 118 0.81 1.18 -28.10
CA PHE A 118 1.44 0.55 -29.26
C PHE A 118 2.62 1.33 -29.86
N LYS A 119 2.85 2.58 -29.40
CA LYS A 119 3.93 3.45 -29.87
C LYS A 119 5.23 3.28 -29.07
N GLY A 120 5.18 2.52 -27.97
CA GLY A 120 6.37 2.24 -27.16
C GLY A 120 7.44 1.48 -27.94
N SER A 121 8.69 1.91 -27.81
CA SER A 121 9.88 1.27 -28.42
C SER A 121 10.02 -0.21 -28.09
N PHE A 122 9.50 -0.64 -26.93
CA PHE A 122 9.54 -2.02 -26.42
C PHE A 122 8.16 -2.69 -26.41
N TYR A 123 7.18 -2.20 -27.17
CA TYR A 123 5.80 -2.72 -27.10
C TYR A 123 5.72 -4.24 -27.31
N ARG A 124 6.41 -4.77 -28.33
CA ARG A 124 6.38 -6.21 -28.64
C ARG A 124 7.03 -7.02 -27.51
N GLN A 125 8.21 -6.59 -27.07
CA GLN A 125 8.95 -7.27 -26.02
C GLN A 125 8.23 -7.19 -24.66
N ALA A 126 7.50 -6.11 -24.39
CA ALA A 126 6.64 -5.97 -23.22
C ALA A 126 5.46 -6.94 -23.27
N LYS A 127 4.84 -7.14 -24.44
CA LYS A 127 3.81 -8.17 -24.65
C LYS A 127 4.35 -9.58 -24.48
N ASP A 128 5.54 -9.86 -25.00
CA ASP A 128 6.18 -11.16 -24.83
C ASP A 128 6.54 -11.43 -23.36
N LEU A 129 6.96 -10.40 -22.62
CA LEU A 129 7.22 -10.49 -21.18
C LEU A 129 5.94 -10.72 -20.37
N GLN A 130 4.83 -10.05 -20.71
CA GLN A 130 3.52 -10.33 -20.10
C GLN A 130 3.16 -11.81 -20.22
N LYS A 131 3.38 -12.41 -21.39
CA LYS A 131 3.11 -13.83 -21.62
C LYS A 131 4.04 -14.74 -20.81
N GLN A 132 5.33 -14.41 -20.74
CA GLN A 132 6.29 -15.18 -19.93
C GLN A 132 5.97 -15.17 -18.43
N LEU A 133 5.34 -14.09 -17.95
CA LEU A 133 4.91 -13.96 -16.56
C LEU A 133 3.71 -14.84 -16.19
N GLU A 134 2.93 -15.34 -17.16
CA GLU A 134 1.71 -16.10 -16.89
C GLU A 134 1.98 -17.38 -16.08
N SER A 135 3.01 -18.16 -16.46
CA SER A 135 3.38 -19.39 -15.74
C SER A 135 3.85 -19.15 -14.30
N PRO A 136 4.89 -18.33 -14.04
CA PRO A 136 5.38 -18.13 -12.67
C PRO A 136 4.34 -17.47 -11.76
N LEU A 137 3.46 -16.62 -12.30
CA LEU A 137 2.36 -16.05 -11.50
C LEU A 137 1.28 -17.09 -11.16
N ALA A 138 1.02 -18.04 -12.05
CA ALA A 138 0.13 -19.16 -11.74
C ALA A 138 0.74 -20.10 -10.70
N GLU A 139 2.06 -20.31 -10.73
CA GLU A 139 2.80 -21.05 -9.70
C GLU A 139 2.69 -20.35 -8.34
N ILE A 140 2.92 -19.02 -8.28
CA ILE A 140 2.70 -18.22 -7.07
C ILE A 140 1.25 -18.35 -6.57
N ALA A 141 0.27 -18.20 -7.45
CA ALA A 141 -1.14 -18.26 -7.06
C ALA A 141 -1.60 -19.62 -6.54
N SER A 142 -0.92 -20.70 -6.94
CA SER A 142 -1.21 -22.07 -6.48
C SER A 142 -0.36 -22.52 -5.29
N CYS A 143 0.66 -21.74 -4.92
CA CYS A 143 1.57 -22.08 -3.84
C CYS A 143 0.97 -21.73 -2.47
N GLN A 144 1.04 -22.68 -1.54
CA GLN A 144 0.52 -22.51 -0.17
C GLN A 144 1.55 -21.85 0.77
N TYR A 145 2.77 -21.66 0.31
CA TYR A 145 3.91 -21.19 1.11
C TYR A 145 4.32 -19.75 0.80
N CYS A 146 3.64 -19.09 -0.15
CA CYS A 146 3.92 -17.71 -0.49
C CYS A 146 2.68 -16.84 -0.44
N ASP A 147 2.92 -15.54 -0.31
CA ASP A 147 1.91 -14.52 -0.50
C ASP A 147 1.55 -14.38 -1.99
N ALA A 148 0.52 -13.58 -2.26
CA ALA A 148 0.07 -13.30 -3.62
C ALA A 148 1.13 -12.59 -4.50
N ARG A 149 2.21 -12.10 -3.90
CA ARG A 149 3.31 -11.41 -4.60
C ARG A 149 4.51 -12.33 -4.87
N GLY A 150 4.52 -13.53 -4.29
CA GLY A 150 5.59 -14.54 -4.45
C GLY A 150 6.64 -14.54 -3.34
N TYR A 151 6.41 -13.87 -2.21
CA TYR A 151 7.31 -13.90 -1.05
C TYR A 151 6.92 -15.00 -0.08
N ARG A 152 7.91 -15.61 0.56
CA ARG A 152 7.73 -16.77 1.43
C ARG A 152 7.07 -16.40 2.76
N TYR A 153 6.20 -17.28 3.24
CA TYR A 153 5.70 -17.21 4.61
C TYR A 153 6.76 -17.73 5.60
N GLY A 154 7.07 -16.92 6.59
CA GLY A 154 7.84 -17.31 7.77
C GLY A 154 6.92 -17.86 8.85
N THR A 155 7.42 -18.75 9.69
CA THR A 155 6.67 -19.22 10.87
C THR A 155 6.61 -18.10 11.91
N CYS A 156 5.42 -17.86 12.48
CA CYS A 156 5.29 -16.90 13.57
C CYS A 156 6.04 -17.40 14.81
N GLU A 157 7.08 -16.68 15.22
CA GLU A 157 7.91 -17.06 16.39
C GLU A 157 7.14 -17.06 17.71
N THR A 158 6.08 -16.25 17.82
CA THR A 158 5.30 -16.11 19.06
C THR A 158 4.36 -17.28 19.32
N CYS A 159 3.83 -17.91 18.27
CA CYS A 159 2.91 -19.05 18.38
C CYS A 159 3.45 -20.33 17.73
N HIS A 160 4.70 -20.30 17.24
CA HIS A 160 5.37 -21.42 16.56
C HIS A 160 4.53 -22.07 15.44
N GLY A 161 3.71 -21.29 14.74
CA GLY A 161 2.84 -21.80 13.66
C GLY A 161 1.44 -22.23 14.10
N GLU A 162 1.13 -22.24 15.39
CA GLU A 162 -0.19 -22.70 15.88
C GLU A 162 -1.32 -21.68 15.64
N GLY A 163 -0.97 -20.41 15.38
CA GLY A 163 -1.92 -19.31 15.25
C GLY A 163 -2.60 -18.91 16.56
N LYS A 164 -2.30 -19.60 17.66
CA LYS A 164 -2.84 -19.35 19.00
C LYS A 164 -1.71 -19.11 19.98
N SER A 165 -1.96 -18.28 20.97
CA SER A 165 -1.00 -18.02 22.04
C SER A 165 -1.69 -18.13 23.38
N GLU A 166 -1.04 -18.79 24.34
CA GLU A 166 -1.47 -18.76 25.72
C GLU A 166 -1.22 -17.38 26.30
N GLN A 167 -2.26 -16.78 26.88
CA GLN A 167 -2.17 -15.50 27.54
C GLN A 167 -2.75 -15.59 28.95
N ALA A 168 -2.27 -14.72 29.83
CA ALA A 168 -2.85 -14.61 31.15
C ALA A 168 -4.33 -14.26 31.04
N CYS A 169 -5.19 -15.04 31.71
CA CYS A 169 -6.64 -14.87 31.66
C CYS A 169 -7.03 -13.40 31.84
N SER A 170 -7.77 -12.88 30.87
CA SER A 170 -8.15 -11.48 30.79
C SER A 170 -8.91 -11.00 32.03
N LEU A 171 -9.71 -11.88 32.63
CA LEU A 171 -10.57 -11.59 33.77
C LEU A 171 -9.84 -11.66 35.12
N CYS A 172 -9.01 -12.69 35.36
CA CYS A 172 -8.31 -12.86 36.64
C CYS A 172 -6.85 -12.40 36.62
N LYS A 173 -6.32 -12.02 35.46
CA LYS A 173 -4.92 -11.61 35.23
C LYS A 173 -3.92 -12.62 35.81
N GLY A 174 -4.16 -13.92 35.56
CA GLY A 174 -3.31 -15.01 36.03
C GLY A 174 -3.46 -15.40 37.51
N ARG A 175 -4.46 -14.86 38.23
CA ARG A 175 -4.67 -15.17 39.66
C ARG A 175 -5.59 -16.36 39.91
N GLY A 176 -6.35 -16.81 38.92
CA GLY A 176 -7.31 -17.92 39.02
C GLY A 176 -8.56 -17.63 39.85
N VAL A 177 -8.62 -16.46 40.51
CA VAL A 177 -9.73 -16.04 41.37
C VAL A 177 -10.13 -14.60 41.06
N ILE A 178 -11.42 -14.31 41.26
CA ILE A 178 -12.03 -12.99 41.12
C ILE A 178 -12.74 -12.60 42.41
N GLY A 179 -12.88 -11.29 42.66
CA GLY A 179 -13.65 -10.81 43.81
C GLY A 179 -15.14 -11.15 43.67
N CYS A 180 -15.79 -11.53 44.76
CA CYS A 180 -17.23 -11.76 44.77
C CYS A 180 -17.97 -10.43 44.66
N SER A 181 -18.65 -10.19 43.54
CA SER A 181 -19.39 -8.93 43.30
C SER A 181 -20.52 -8.68 44.30
N ARG A 182 -21.05 -9.72 44.94
CA ARG A 182 -22.13 -9.61 45.93
C ARG A 182 -21.68 -8.99 47.26
N CYS A 183 -20.42 -9.19 47.65
CA CYS A 183 -19.84 -8.68 48.90
C CYS A 183 -18.61 -7.80 48.67
N ALA A 184 -18.39 -7.33 47.44
CA ALA A 184 -17.24 -6.50 47.04
C ALA A 184 -15.85 -7.05 47.41
N GLY A 185 -15.73 -8.36 47.70
CA GLY A 185 -14.47 -8.97 48.15
C GLY A 185 -14.37 -9.22 49.65
N ASP A 186 -15.28 -8.71 50.46
CA ASP A 186 -15.17 -8.74 51.93
C ASP A 186 -15.63 -10.06 52.56
N GLY A 187 -16.36 -10.89 51.81
CA GLY A 187 -16.96 -12.13 52.33
C GLY A 187 -18.23 -11.92 53.16
N MET A 188 -18.57 -10.67 53.49
CA MET A 188 -19.75 -10.30 54.29
C MET A 188 -20.68 -9.35 53.53
N VAL A 189 -21.98 -9.42 53.78
CA VAL A 189 -22.99 -8.49 53.24
C VAL A 189 -23.74 -7.81 54.38
N THR A 190 -23.93 -6.50 54.28
CA THR A 190 -24.64 -5.71 55.30
C THR A 190 -26.09 -5.49 54.90
N LYS A 191 -27.02 -5.74 55.83
CA LYS A 191 -28.45 -5.41 55.67
C LYS A 191 -28.90 -4.57 56.85
N ARG A 192 -29.83 -3.64 56.62
CA ARG A 192 -30.51 -2.93 57.70
C ARG A 192 -31.79 -3.66 58.08
N ASN A 193 -31.99 -3.89 59.36
CA ASN A 193 -33.22 -4.48 59.87
C ASN A 193 -34.32 -3.41 60.06
N VAL A 194 -35.49 -3.82 60.54
CA VAL A 194 -36.65 -2.95 60.80
C VAL A 194 -36.38 -1.84 61.84
N PHE A 195 -35.31 -1.97 62.62
CA PHE A 195 -34.86 -0.99 63.61
C PHE A 195 -33.73 -0.08 63.08
N ASN A 196 -33.43 -0.15 61.78
CA ASN A 196 -32.35 0.62 61.13
C ASN A 196 -30.94 0.30 61.70
N ILE A 197 -30.78 -0.87 62.34
CA ILE A 197 -29.48 -1.38 62.81
C ILE A 197 -28.81 -2.14 61.66
N LEU A 198 -27.49 -1.95 61.51
CA LEU A 198 -26.70 -2.64 60.49
C LEU A 198 -26.32 -4.05 60.99
N GLU A 199 -26.73 -5.08 60.26
CA GLU A 199 -26.39 -6.49 60.54
C GLU A 199 -25.48 -7.04 59.44
N TYR A 200 -24.51 -7.86 59.84
CA TYR A 200 -23.53 -8.49 58.97
C TYR A 200 -23.88 -9.96 58.75
N PHE A 201 -24.02 -10.36 57.50
CA PHE A 201 -24.28 -11.75 57.12
C PHE A 201 -23.14 -12.28 56.27
N GLU A 202 -22.83 -13.57 56.42
CA GLU A 202 -21.90 -14.24 55.51
C GLU A 202 -22.45 -14.20 54.08
N CYS A 203 -21.60 -13.88 53.12
CA CYS A 203 -21.99 -13.86 51.72
C CYS A 203 -22.18 -15.28 51.20
N GLU A 204 -23.44 -15.69 51.00
CA GLU A 204 -23.82 -17.01 50.49
C GLU A 204 -23.15 -17.36 49.15
N ARG A 205 -22.90 -16.35 48.30
CA ARG A 205 -22.35 -16.56 46.95
C ARG A 205 -20.90 -17.06 46.98
N CYS A 206 -20.11 -16.59 47.94
CA CYS A 206 -18.70 -16.99 48.08
C CYS A 206 -18.41 -17.76 49.37
N SER A 207 -19.46 -18.13 50.12
CA SER A 207 -19.34 -18.82 51.42
C SER A 207 -18.31 -18.15 52.32
N GLY A 208 -18.45 -16.83 52.52
CA GLY A 208 -17.58 -16.08 53.43
C GLY A 208 -16.16 -15.78 52.92
N LYS A 209 -15.72 -16.38 51.80
CA LYS A 209 -14.32 -16.25 51.32
C LYS A 209 -14.00 -14.92 50.65
N GLY A 210 -15.02 -14.14 50.26
CA GLY A 210 -14.86 -12.90 49.48
C GLY A 210 -14.38 -13.09 48.04
N ARG A 211 -13.96 -14.30 47.66
CA ARG A 211 -13.40 -14.62 46.34
C ARG A 211 -14.13 -15.81 45.71
N LEU A 212 -14.17 -15.82 44.38
CA LEU A 212 -14.72 -16.89 43.56
C LEU A 212 -13.64 -17.39 42.59
N THR A 213 -13.69 -18.65 42.21
CA THR A 213 -12.88 -19.15 41.09
C THR A 213 -13.22 -18.35 39.84
N CYS A 214 -12.21 -17.99 39.06
CA CYS A 214 -12.40 -17.25 37.82
C CYS A 214 -13.35 -18.02 36.91
N THR A 215 -14.40 -17.36 36.44
CA THR A 215 -15.40 -17.99 35.57
C THR A 215 -14.94 -18.13 34.12
N SER A 216 -13.87 -17.44 33.73
CA SER A 216 -13.37 -17.44 32.36
C SER A 216 -12.34 -18.56 32.14
N CYS A 217 -11.35 -18.65 33.04
CA CYS A 217 -10.32 -19.69 32.96
C CYS A 217 -10.58 -20.90 33.88
N HIS A 218 -11.63 -20.87 34.71
CA HIS A 218 -11.95 -21.94 35.67
C HIS A 218 -10.79 -22.36 36.58
N GLY A 219 -9.82 -21.47 36.80
CA GLY A 219 -8.62 -21.75 37.59
C GLY A 219 -7.40 -22.19 36.79
N SER A 220 -7.47 -22.35 35.46
CA SER A 220 -6.32 -22.67 34.59
C SER A 220 -5.29 -21.53 34.51
N LEU A 221 -5.65 -20.32 34.96
CA LEU A 221 -4.86 -19.08 34.92
C LEU A 221 -4.63 -18.51 33.52
N VAL A 222 -4.74 -19.34 32.48
CA VAL A 222 -4.48 -18.99 31.08
C VAL A 222 -5.74 -19.10 30.21
N GLU A 223 -5.78 -18.28 29.17
CA GLU A 223 -6.75 -18.31 28.08
C GLU A 223 -5.99 -18.53 26.77
N ILE A 224 -6.55 -19.36 25.89
CA ILE A 224 -5.99 -19.60 24.55
C ILE A 224 -6.73 -18.68 23.59
N ASP A 225 -6.05 -17.63 23.17
CA ASP A 225 -6.58 -16.66 22.22
C ASP A 225 -5.80 -16.71 20.89
N THR A 226 -6.39 -16.08 19.89
CA THR A 226 -5.73 -15.81 18.61
C THR A 226 -4.40 -15.10 18.85
N CYS A 227 -3.32 -15.59 18.24
CA CYS A 227 -2.02 -14.97 18.36
C CYS A 227 -2.08 -13.52 17.83
N PRO A 228 -1.73 -12.50 18.64
CA PRO A 228 -1.86 -11.10 18.25
C PRO A 228 -0.85 -10.68 17.18
N VAL A 229 0.21 -11.46 16.98
CA VAL A 229 1.30 -11.14 16.04
C VAL A 229 0.97 -11.60 14.61
N CYS A 230 0.41 -12.79 14.46
CA CYS A 230 0.02 -13.33 13.15
C CYS A 230 -1.49 -13.32 12.90
N GLU A 231 -2.27 -12.74 13.81
CA GLU A 231 -3.73 -12.65 13.75
C GLU A 231 -4.42 -13.99 13.48
N GLY A 232 -3.83 -15.10 13.96
CA GLY A 232 -4.38 -16.44 13.80
C GLY A 232 -3.91 -17.22 12.58
N THR A 233 -3.13 -16.61 11.70
CA THR A 233 -2.63 -17.29 10.49
C THR A 233 -1.51 -18.28 10.76
N GLY A 234 -0.80 -18.14 11.89
CA GLY A 234 0.39 -18.94 12.22
C GLY A 234 1.65 -18.52 11.46
N HIS A 235 1.55 -17.60 10.50
CA HIS A 235 2.63 -17.23 9.61
C HIS A 235 2.82 -15.71 9.52
N LEU A 236 4.01 -15.28 9.10
CA LEU A 236 4.38 -13.89 8.89
C LEU A 236 4.96 -13.71 7.48
N LEU A 237 4.86 -12.50 6.94
CA LEU A 237 5.48 -12.17 5.65
C LEU A 237 7.00 -12.01 5.82
N THR A 238 7.75 -12.58 4.90
CA THR A 238 9.21 -12.38 4.80
C THR A 238 9.56 -11.62 3.53
N GLU A 239 10.80 -11.13 3.45
CA GLU A 239 11.36 -10.52 2.23
C GLU A 239 12.04 -11.58 1.33
N GLU A 240 12.02 -12.85 1.72
CA GLU A 240 12.61 -13.94 0.95
C GLU A 240 11.68 -14.36 -0.19
N LEU A 241 12.22 -14.49 -1.39
CA LEU A 241 11.46 -15.03 -2.51
C LEU A 241 11.16 -16.50 -2.27
N CYS A 242 9.92 -16.90 -2.56
CA CYS A 242 9.51 -18.29 -2.42
C CYS A 242 10.15 -19.14 -3.52
N ASP A 243 10.71 -20.27 -3.12
CA ASP A 243 11.22 -21.33 -4.00
C ASP A 243 10.16 -22.39 -4.35
N HIS A 244 8.93 -22.19 -3.86
CA HIS A 244 7.79 -23.10 -3.99
C HIS A 244 8.02 -24.50 -3.42
N THR A 245 9.03 -24.67 -2.54
CA THR A 245 9.28 -25.94 -1.87
C THR A 245 8.69 -25.96 -0.46
N ALA A 246 8.40 -27.16 0.04
CA ALA A 246 7.93 -27.32 1.42
C ALA A 246 9.06 -26.94 2.39
N PRO A 247 8.76 -26.27 3.52
CA PRO A 247 9.77 -25.93 4.51
C PRO A 247 10.45 -27.19 5.05
N GLU A 248 11.79 -27.15 5.13
CA GLU A 248 12.58 -28.18 5.81
C GLU A 248 12.16 -28.24 7.29
N LYS A 249 11.95 -29.47 7.79
CA LYS A 249 11.50 -29.74 9.17
C LYS A 249 12.66 -29.80 10.15
#